data_AF-A0A3D4YH89-F1
#
_entry.id   AF-A0A3D4YH89-F1
#
_cell.length_a   1.000
_cell.length_b   1.000
_cell.length_c   1.000
_cell.angle_alpha   90.00
_cell.angle_beta   90.00
_cell.angle_gamma   90.00
#
_symmetry.space_group_name_H-M   'P 1'
#
loop_
_entity.id
_entity.type
_entity.pdbx_description
1 polymer ?
#
loop_
_entity_poly.entity_id
_entity_poly.type
_entity_poly.pdbx_seq_one_letter_code
_entity_poly.pdbx_strand_id
1 'polypeptide(L)'
;QFEITCTSGDRTIGVSRFNGYVERTVAIPDGVDPAKITTGIVLNDDCTFRHVPTQIIQINGKYYAKINSLTNSVYSVIYNPVTFSDMASHWAKEAVNDMGSRMVVTGAGKGAYEPDRNMTRAEFATIMVRALGLSADDTASSFGDVRTGDWFRGYVNTAGAYGIITGYNSTQFGPQDTITREQAMTMIARAMKLTGLSADLNDTEKAGLLAAFSDSSRLSAYAKDSAATCLKTGIVTGKTASSISPGTPITRAEVAVMVRRLLQESGLI
;
A
#
# COMPACT_ATOMS: atom_id res chain seq x y z
N GLN A 1 3.05 4.54 25.92
CA GLN A 1 1.82 4.51 25.12
C GLN A 1 1.20 5.88 25.19
N PHE A 2 0.93 6.52 24.05
CA PHE A 2 0.13 7.75 24.03
C PHE A 2 -1.34 7.33 23.88
N GLU A 3 -2.26 7.98 24.57
CA GLU A 3 -3.71 7.79 24.39
C GLU A 3 -4.30 9.12 23.92
N ILE A 4 -5.09 9.09 22.85
CA ILE A 4 -5.81 10.27 22.37
C ILE A 4 -7.28 10.04 22.68
N THR A 5 -7.91 11.00 23.36
CA THR A 5 -9.34 10.96 23.65
C THR A 5 -10.02 12.22 23.15
N CYS A 6 -11.30 12.09 22.77
CA CYS A 6 -12.18 13.21 22.48
C CYS A 6 -13.27 13.24 23.54
N THR A 7 -13.46 14.40 24.17
CA THR A 7 -14.47 14.60 25.21
C THR A 7 -15.50 15.63 24.76
N SER A 8 -16.78 15.30 24.90
CA SER A 8 -17.90 16.22 24.69
C SER A 8 -18.92 16.02 25.81
N GLY A 9 -19.06 17.01 26.69
CA GLY A 9 -19.80 16.86 27.95
C GLY A 9 -19.19 15.74 28.81
N ASP A 10 -20.02 14.82 29.27
CA ASP A 10 -19.62 13.69 30.13
C ASP A 10 -19.16 12.45 29.34
N ARG A 11 -19.07 12.55 28.01
CA ARG A 11 -18.65 11.43 27.14
C ARG A 11 -17.21 11.63 26.71
N THR A 12 -16.37 10.66 27.04
CA THR A 12 -15.00 10.54 26.53
C THR A 12 -14.89 9.28 25.68
N ILE A 13 -14.39 9.43 24.45
CA ILE A 13 -14.09 8.30 23.55
C ILE A 13 -12.60 8.29 23.21
N GLY A 14 -12.01 7.10 23.13
CA GLY A 14 -10.66 6.93 22.60
C GLY A 14 -10.64 7.11 21.09
N VAL A 15 -9.72 7.93 20.59
CA VAL A 15 -9.48 8.14 19.15
C VAL A 15 -8.31 7.24 18.73
N SER A 16 -8.64 6.10 18.13
CA SER A 16 -7.66 5.09 17.69
C SER A 16 -7.47 5.02 16.16
N ARG A 17 -8.33 5.72 15.40
CA ARG A 17 -8.27 5.85 13.93
C ARG A 17 -8.30 7.32 13.52
N PHE A 18 -7.58 7.65 12.45
CA PHE A 18 -7.51 8.99 11.89
C PHE A 18 -7.95 9.01 10.42
N ASN A 19 -8.54 10.13 9.99
CA ASN A 19 -8.97 10.33 8.59
C ASN A 19 -7.81 10.71 7.66
N GLY A 20 -6.61 10.89 8.21
CA GLY A 20 -5.37 11.17 7.49
C GLY A 20 -4.18 10.78 8.36
N TYR A 21 -3.00 10.70 7.75
CA TYR A 21 -1.79 10.29 8.46
C TYR A 21 -1.43 11.28 9.57
N VAL A 22 -1.17 10.75 10.77
CA VAL A 22 -0.62 11.50 11.88
C VAL A 22 0.88 11.25 11.94
N GLU A 23 1.64 12.34 11.83
CA GLU A 23 3.10 12.33 11.87
C GLU A 23 3.63 12.23 13.32
N ARG A 24 4.64 11.40 13.52
CA ARG A 24 5.41 11.28 14.77
C ARG A 24 6.88 11.24 14.44
N THR A 25 7.70 12.00 15.16
CA THR A 25 9.14 11.99 14.99
C THR A 25 9.82 11.27 16.14
N VAL A 26 10.69 10.32 15.80
CA VAL A 26 11.57 9.64 16.77
C VAL A 26 13.00 10.07 16.47
N ALA A 27 13.65 10.71 17.43
CA ALA A 27 15.04 11.13 17.29
C ALA A 27 15.95 9.91 17.11
N ILE A 28 16.83 9.96 16.11
CA ILE A 28 17.83 8.93 15.88
C ILE A 28 19.06 9.31 16.72
N PRO A 29 19.53 8.44 17.64
CA PRO A 29 20.67 8.75 18.49
C PRO A 29 21.95 9.01 17.69
N ASP A 30 22.81 9.89 18.20
CA ASP A 30 24.12 10.13 17.62
C ASP A 30 24.93 8.82 17.56
N GLY A 31 25.64 8.59 16.45
CA GLY A 31 26.39 7.37 16.19
C GLY A 31 25.59 6.23 15.54
N VAL A 32 24.27 6.35 15.43
CA VAL A 32 23.46 5.46 14.58
C VAL A 32 23.52 5.95 13.14
N ASP A 33 23.89 5.06 12.21
CA ASP A 33 23.85 5.34 10.78
C ASP A 33 22.39 5.44 10.30
N PRO A 34 21.90 6.61 9.86
CA PRO A 34 20.53 6.76 9.40
C PRO A 34 20.21 5.91 8.16
N ALA A 35 21.22 5.55 7.36
CA ALA A 35 21.06 4.64 6.23
C ALA A 35 20.78 3.19 6.66
N LYS A 36 21.03 2.86 7.93
CA LYS A 36 20.67 1.57 8.55
C LYS A 36 19.34 1.63 9.30
N ILE A 37 18.42 2.51 8.89
CA ILE A 37 17.03 2.49 9.35
C ILE A 37 16.14 2.26 8.13
N THR A 38 15.49 1.10 8.10
CA THR A 38 14.65 0.67 6.99
C THR A 38 13.24 1.22 7.13
N THR A 39 12.64 1.06 8.31
CA THR A 39 11.27 1.48 8.56
C THR A 39 10.92 1.49 10.06
N GLY A 40 9.88 2.22 10.42
CA GLY A 40 9.16 2.06 11.67
C GLY A 40 8.30 0.80 11.67
N ILE A 41 8.10 0.24 12.87
CA ILE A 41 7.27 -0.94 13.09
C ILE A 41 6.37 -0.79 14.31
N VAL A 42 5.31 -1.59 14.31
CA VAL A 42 4.46 -1.85 15.47
C VAL A 42 4.50 -3.35 15.77
N LEU A 43 4.56 -3.70 17.06
CA LEU A 43 4.28 -5.05 17.56
C LEU A 43 2.76 -5.22 17.66
N ASN A 44 2.21 -6.17 16.92
CA ASN A 44 0.80 -6.55 16.97
C ASN A 44 0.53 -7.49 18.16
N ASP A 45 -0.74 -7.67 18.51
CA ASP A 45 -1.17 -8.50 19.65
C ASP A 45 -0.77 -9.99 19.49
N ASP A 46 -0.63 -10.45 18.24
CA ASP A 46 -0.18 -11.81 17.89
C ASP A 46 1.35 -11.97 17.91
N CYS A 47 2.06 -11.00 18.48
CA CYS A 47 3.52 -10.90 18.54
C CYS A 47 4.22 -10.78 17.17
N THR A 48 3.49 -10.53 16.08
CA THR A 48 4.09 -10.21 14.79
C THR A 48 4.41 -8.72 14.69
N PHE A 49 5.33 -8.37 13.79
CA PHE A 49 5.62 -6.97 13.46
C PHE A 49 4.95 -6.60 12.14
N ARG A 50 4.51 -5.34 12.05
CA ARG A 50 4.11 -4.75 10.77
C ARG A 50 4.87 -3.46 10.49
N HIS A 51 5.09 -3.21 9.20
CA HIS A 51 5.49 -1.93 8.66
C HIS A 51 4.62 -0.79 9.18
N VAL A 52 5.22 0.39 9.38
CA VAL A 52 4.51 1.65 9.37
C VAL A 52 5.28 2.63 8.47
N PRO A 53 4.60 3.32 7.53
CA PRO A 53 5.20 4.34 6.69
C PRO A 53 6.17 5.24 7.45
N THR A 54 7.41 5.33 6.98
CA THR A 54 8.49 6.02 7.69
C THR A 54 9.47 6.63 6.71
N GLN A 55 9.78 7.91 6.93
CA GLN A 55 10.83 8.66 6.25
C GLN A 55 11.95 9.02 7.22
N ILE A 56 13.19 9.05 6.74
CA ILE A 56 14.31 9.60 7.49
C ILE A 56 14.46 11.06 7.09
N ILE A 57 14.33 11.97 8.06
CA ILE A 57 14.42 13.41 7.85
C ILE A 57 15.51 14.01 8.74
N GLN A 58 16.00 15.19 8.37
CA GLN A 58 16.95 15.95 9.17
C GLN A 58 16.31 17.25 9.65
N ILE A 59 16.39 17.53 10.95
CA ILE A 59 15.92 18.78 11.57
C ILE A 59 17.07 19.34 12.40
N ASN A 60 17.53 20.55 12.07
CA ASN A 60 18.62 21.24 12.76
C ASN A 60 19.88 20.37 12.93
N GLY A 61 20.27 19.65 11.87
CA GLY A 61 21.46 18.80 11.86
C GLY A 61 21.27 17.40 12.46
N LYS A 62 20.15 17.12 13.14
CA LYS A 62 19.87 15.81 13.75
C LYS A 62 18.90 14.98 12.90
N TYR A 63 19.10 13.68 12.87
CA TYR A 63 18.24 12.75 12.13
C TYR A 63 17.03 12.31 12.96
N TYR A 64 15.89 12.16 12.30
CA TYR A 64 14.64 11.66 12.87
C TYR A 64 14.00 10.65 11.93
N ALA A 65 13.39 9.62 12.51
CA ALA A 65 12.43 8.80 11.81
C ALA A 65 11.05 9.46 11.92
N LYS A 66 10.54 9.98 10.79
CA LYS A 66 9.18 10.51 10.66
C LYS A 66 8.23 9.37 10.31
N ILE A 67 7.50 8.90 11.31
CA ILE A 67 6.53 7.81 11.23
C ILE A 67 5.15 8.40 10.92
N ASN A 68 4.53 7.91 9.85
CA ASN A 68 3.19 8.28 9.41
C ASN A 68 2.24 7.13 9.72
N SER A 69 1.24 7.35 10.59
CA SER A 69 0.25 6.31 10.92
C SER A 69 -1.19 6.81 10.89
N LEU A 70 -2.09 6.00 10.36
CA LEU A 70 -3.55 6.16 10.41
C LEU A 70 -4.17 5.61 11.71
N THR A 71 -3.33 5.06 12.60
CA THR A 71 -3.73 4.48 13.90
C THR A 71 -2.81 4.98 15.01
N ASN A 72 -3.16 4.72 16.26
CA ASN A 72 -2.32 5.03 17.41
C ASN A 72 -1.72 3.75 18.01
N SER A 73 -0.42 3.73 18.26
CA SER A 73 0.30 2.55 18.74
C SER A 73 1.65 2.91 19.40
N VAL A 74 2.38 1.91 19.88
CA VAL A 74 3.81 2.00 20.23
C VAL A 74 4.64 1.66 19.00
N TYR A 75 5.60 2.52 18.68
CA TYR A 75 6.44 2.42 17.50
C TYR A 75 7.90 2.18 17.88
N SER A 76 8.60 1.40 17.06
CA SER A 76 10.05 1.29 17.06
C SER A 76 10.58 1.47 15.63
N VAL A 77 11.89 1.56 15.44
CA VAL A 77 12.54 1.56 14.13
C VAL A 77 13.49 0.38 14.01
N ILE A 78 13.58 -0.21 12.82
CA ILE A 78 14.42 -1.38 12.57
C ILE A 78 15.31 -1.22 11.35
N TYR A 79 16.42 -1.98 11.36
CA TYR A 79 17.20 -2.31 10.19
C TYR A 79 16.83 -3.72 9.73
N ASN A 80 16.25 -3.85 8.54
CA ASN A 80 15.80 -5.14 8.01
C ASN A 80 16.08 -5.25 6.51
N PRO A 81 17.36 -5.38 6.10
CA PRO A 81 17.68 -5.56 4.69
C PRO A 81 17.21 -6.94 4.21
N VAL A 82 16.34 -6.96 3.21
CA VAL A 82 15.84 -8.18 2.56
C VAL A 82 16.24 -8.18 1.09
N THR A 83 16.72 -9.34 0.63
CA THR A 83 16.98 -9.59 -0.80
C THR A 83 16.42 -10.96 -1.17
N PHE A 84 16.10 -11.12 -2.45
CA PHE A 84 15.60 -12.38 -3.00
C PHE A 84 16.50 -12.86 -4.14
N SER A 85 16.75 -14.18 -4.20
CA SER A 85 17.72 -14.77 -5.13
C SER A 85 17.31 -14.62 -6.60
N ASP A 86 16.01 -14.71 -6.88
CA ASP A 86 15.41 -14.56 -8.21
C ASP A 86 15.26 -13.09 -8.65
N MET A 87 15.62 -12.14 -7.78
CA MET A 87 15.61 -10.71 -8.11
C MET A 87 16.97 -10.18 -8.55
N ALA A 88 18.04 -10.98 -8.50
CA ALA A 88 19.42 -10.50 -8.67
C ALA A 88 19.65 -9.70 -9.97
N SER A 89 19.01 -10.11 -11.07
CA SER A 89 19.08 -9.49 -12.40
C SER A 89 17.72 -9.00 -12.91
N HIS A 90 16.69 -8.98 -12.06
CA HIS A 90 15.33 -8.64 -12.47
C HIS A 90 15.11 -7.12 -12.42
N TRP A 91 14.39 -6.55 -13.39
CA TRP A 91 14.19 -5.10 -13.53
C TRP A 91 13.54 -4.45 -12.30
N ALA A 92 12.70 -5.20 -11.59
CA ALA A 92 12.01 -4.74 -10.37
C ALA A 92 12.82 -4.95 -9.06
N LYS A 93 14.09 -5.36 -9.14
CA LYS A 93 14.94 -5.70 -7.98
C LYS A 93 14.88 -4.66 -6.86
N GLU A 94 15.15 -3.41 -7.20
CA GLU A 94 15.20 -2.32 -6.22
C GLU A 94 13.87 -2.15 -5.50
N ALA A 95 12.76 -2.19 -6.26
CA ALA A 95 11.44 -2.02 -5.67
C ALA A 95 11.04 -3.19 -4.77
N VAL A 96 11.30 -4.43 -5.22
CA VAL A 96 10.97 -5.63 -4.46
C VAL A 96 11.82 -5.72 -3.19
N ASN A 97 13.13 -5.45 -3.27
CA ASN A 97 14.00 -5.48 -2.10
C ASN A 97 13.63 -4.39 -1.09
N ASP A 98 13.33 -3.16 -1.54
CA ASP A 98 12.86 -2.08 -0.66
C ASP A 98 11.53 -2.46 0.02
N MET A 99 10.53 -2.90 -0.74
CA MET A 99 9.24 -3.30 -0.17
C MET A 99 9.34 -4.54 0.72
N GLY A 100 10.25 -5.48 0.42
CA GLY A 100 10.52 -6.64 1.27
C GLY A 100 11.19 -6.23 2.57
N SER A 101 12.17 -5.34 2.49
CA SER A 101 12.91 -4.79 3.64
C SER A 101 11.96 -4.04 4.58
N ARG A 102 10.97 -3.35 4.01
CA ARG A 102 9.91 -2.65 4.76
C ARG A 102 8.80 -3.57 5.26
N MET A 103 8.84 -4.88 5.00
CA MET A 103 7.78 -5.85 5.38
C MET A 103 6.43 -5.64 4.66
N VAL A 104 6.43 -4.92 3.54
CA VAL A 104 5.23 -4.66 2.72
C VAL A 104 4.92 -5.85 1.83
N VAL A 105 5.96 -6.42 1.21
CA VAL A 105 5.87 -7.67 0.44
C VAL A 105 6.67 -8.79 1.11
N THR A 106 6.30 -10.02 0.82
CA THR A 106 6.89 -11.23 1.40
C THR A 106 7.27 -12.21 0.29
N GLY A 107 8.35 -12.95 0.47
CA GLY A 107 8.79 -13.98 -0.49
C GLY A 107 7.86 -15.19 -0.56
N ALA A 108 8.07 -16.04 -1.56
CA ALA A 108 7.37 -17.31 -1.74
C ALA A 108 8.01 -18.49 -0.96
N GLY A 109 9.08 -18.20 -0.20
CA GLY A 109 9.87 -19.19 0.54
C GLY A 109 11.20 -19.49 -0.15
N LYS A 110 12.11 -20.15 0.58
CA LYS A 110 13.45 -20.55 0.10
C LYS A 110 14.30 -19.40 -0.50
N GLY A 111 14.04 -18.16 -0.08
CA GLY A 111 14.74 -16.97 -0.58
C GLY A 111 14.25 -16.42 -1.93
N ALA A 112 13.16 -16.95 -2.49
CA ALA A 112 12.58 -16.49 -3.75
C ALA A 112 11.40 -15.53 -3.55
N TYR A 113 11.16 -14.64 -4.52
CA TYR A 113 10.02 -13.71 -4.54
C TYR A 113 8.92 -14.10 -5.54
N GLU A 114 9.27 -14.79 -6.62
CA GLU A 114 8.42 -15.09 -7.79
C GLU A 114 7.92 -13.83 -8.50
N PRO A 115 8.81 -12.98 -9.06
CA PRO A 115 8.42 -11.68 -9.60
C PRO A 115 7.37 -11.73 -10.72
N ASP A 116 7.42 -12.75 -11.57
CA ASP A 116 6.55 -12.88 -12.75
C ASP A 116 5.25 -13.64 -12.48
N ARG A 117 5.04 -14.15 -11.25
CA ARG A 117 3.78 -14.81 -10.89
C ARG A 117 2.66 -13.77 -10.81
N ASN A 118 1.51 -14.14 -11.35
CA ASN A 118 0.29 -13.35 -11.24
C ASN A 118 -0.26 -13.36 -9.81
N MET A 119 -0.85 -12.24 -9.41
CA MET A 119 -1.42 -12.08 -8.08
C MET A 119 -2.93 -12.28 -8.03
N THR A 120 -3.40 -12.80 -6.91
CA THR A 120 -4.81 -12.80 -6.53
C THR A 120 -5.22 -11.43 -5.97
N ARG A 121 -6.53 -11.16 -5.97
CA ARG A 121 -7.11 -9.95 -5.35
C ARG A 121 -6.85 -9.88 -3.84
N ALA A 122 -6.88 -11.02 -3.15
CA ALA A 122 -6.57 -11.10 -1.71
C ALA A 122 -5.11 -10.73 -1.41
N GLU A 123 -4.16 -11.24 -2.20
CA GLU A 123 -2.75 -10.89 -2.05
C GLU A 123 -2.52 -9.39 -2.31
N PHE A 124 -3.16 -8.83 -3.35
CA PHE A 124 -3.05 -7.40 -3.64
C PHE A 124 -3.62 -6.54 -2.50
N ALA A 125 -4.82 -6.87 -1.99
CA ALA A 125 -5.41 -6.17 -0.85
C ALA A 125 -4.50 -6.22 0.39
N THR A 126 -3.89 -7.37 0.65
CA THR A 126 -2.93 -7.56 1.76
C THR A 126 -1.72 -6.64 1.63
N ILE A 127 -1.11 -6.56 0.45
CA ILE A 127 0.02 -5.66 0.21
C ILE A 127 -0.37 -4.20 0.43
N MET A 128 -1.55 -3.77 -0.04
CA MET A 128 -2.03 -2.40 0.15
C MET A 128 -2.23 -2.06 1.63
N VAL A 129 -2.84 -2.96 2.41
CA VAL A 129 -3.04 -2.75 3.86
C VAL A 129 -1.70 -2.64 4.58
N ARG A 130 -0.74 -3.52 4.27
CA ARG A 130 0.62 -3.47 4.84
C ARG A 130 1.37 -2.20 4.45
N ALA A 131 1.32 -1.82 3.17
CA ALA A 131 1.97 -0.63 2.64
C ALA A 131 1.52 0.64 3.38
N LEU A 132 0.22 0.73 3.71
CA LEU A 132 -0.36 1.87 4.42
C LEU A 132 -0.22 1.78 5.95
N GLY A 133 0.52 0.79 6.47
CA GLY A 133 0.78 0.62 7.91
C GLY A 133 -0.44 0.21 8.74
N LEU A 134 -1.48 -0.29 8.09
CA LEU A 134 -2.75 -0.66 8.71
C LEU A 134 -2.70 -2.07 9.33
N SER A 135 -3.47 -2.29 10.39
CA SER A 135 -3.61 -3.61 11.02
C SER A 135 -4.72 -4.43 10.34
N ALA A 136 -4.58 -5.75 10.35
CA ALA A 136 -5.65 -6.66 9.93
C ALA A 136 -6.83 -6.59 10.92
N ASP A 137 -8.06 -6.59 10.42
CA ASP A 137 -9.29 -6.58 11.21
C ASP A 137 -9.95 -7.96 11.17
N ASP A 138 -9.67 -8.79 12.19
CA ASP A 138 -10.11 -10.19 12.26
C ASP A 138 -11.59 -10.39 12.61
N THR A 139 -12.40 -9.34 12.57
CA THR A 139 -13.85 -9.44 12.70
C THR A 139 -14.49 -10.21 11.53
N ALA A 140 -15.79 -10.48 11.64
CA ALA A 140 -16.53 -11.15 10.57
C ALA A 140 -16.54 -10.29 9.30
N SER A 141 -16.26 -10.90 8.15
CA SER A 141 -16.28 -10.20 6.86
C SER A 141 -17.71 -9.92 6.41
N SER A 142 -17.92 -8.79 5.75
CA SER A 142 -19.15 -8.49 5.01
C SER A 142 -19.24 -9.28 3.69
N PHE A 143 -18.11 -9.77 3.19
CA PHE A 143 -18.07 -10.60 1.98
C PHE A 143 -18.28 -12.08 2.36
N GLY A 144 -19.30 -12.70 1.80
CA GLY A 144 -19.66 -14.10 2.07
C GLY A 144 -18.68 -15.13 1.51
N ASP A 145 -17.80 -14.73 0.60
CA ASP A 145 -16.70 -15.54 0.06
C ASP A 145 -15.36 -15.38 0.81
N VAL A 146 -15.39 -14.71 1.97
CA VAL A 146 -14.26 -14.56 2.89
C VAL A 146 -14.60 -15.23 4.21
N ARG A 147 -13.97 -16.39 4.48
CA ARG A 147 -14.34 -17.28 5.58
C ARG A 147 -13.49 -17.04 6.83
N THR A 148 -14.01 -17.47 7.97
CA THR A 148 -13.21 -17.59 9.20
C THR A 148 -12.03 -18.54 8.97
N GLY A 149 -10.82 -18.07 9.30
CA GLY A 149 -9.58 -18.83 9.12
C GLY A 149 -8.85 -18.55 7.80
N ASP A 150 -9.46 -17.83 6.85
CA ASP A 150 -8.74 -17.36 5.67
C ASP A 150 -7.66 -16.36 6.09
N TRP A 151 -6.41 -16.64 5.72
CA TRP A 151 -5.25 -15.81 6.09
C TRP A 151 -5.38 -14.35 5.65
N PHE A 152 -6.17 -14.09 4.60
CA PHE A 152 -6.41 -12.77 4.04
C PHE A 152 -7.63 -12.06 4.65
N ARG A 153 -8.44 -12.74 5.46
CA ARG A 153 -9.70 -12.18 5.99
C ARG A 153 -9.50 -10.81 6.60
N GLY A 154 -8.57 -10.70 7.55
CA GLY A 154 -8.37 -9.45 8.27
C GLY A 154 -7.88 -8.32 7.36
N TYR A 155 -7.07 -8.63 6.34
CA TYR A 155 -6.63 -7.64 5.36
C TYR A 155 -7.75 -7.21 4.41
N VAL A 156 -8.60 -8.14 3.96
CA VAL A 156 -9.76 -7.82 3.12
C VAL A 156 -10.74 -6.94 3.90
N ASN A 157 -11.02 -7.26 5.16
CA ASN A 157 -11.87 -6.44 6.03
C ASN A 157 -11.32 -5.02 6.19
N THR A 158 -10.04 -4.89 6.53
CA THR A 158 -9.40 -3.58 6.66
C THR A 158 -9.43 -2.81 5.34
N ALA A 159 -9.11 -3.45 4.22
CA ALA A 159 -9.15 -2.81 2.90
C ALA A 159 -10.56 -2.31 2.56
N GLY A 160 -11.61 -3.05 2.94
CA GLY A 160 -13.01 -2.64 2.76
C GLY A 160 -13.37 -1.46 3.66
N ALA A 161 -13.02 -1.52 4.94
CA ALA A 161 -13.29 -0.47 5.92
C ALA A 161 -12.63 0.88 5.56
N TYR A 162 -11.45 0.84 4.93
CA TYR A 162 -10.74 2.03 4.42
C TYR A 162 -11.11 2.39 2.97
N GLY A 163 -12.08 1.71 2.36
CA GLY A 163 -12.57 2.02 1.01
C GLY A 163 -11.59 1.71 -0.12
N ILE A 164 -10.55 0.91 0.15
CA ILE A 164 -9.56 0.47 -0.85
C ILE A 164 -10.22 -0.56 -1.79
N ILE A 165 -11.07 -1.43 -1.25
CA ILE A 165 -11.85 -2.42 -2.03
C ILE A 165 -13.36 -2.17 -1.88
N THR A 166 -14.10 -2.64 -2.89
CA THR A 166 -15.58 -2.60 -2.92
C THR A 166 -16.21 -3.96 -3.20
N GLY A 167 -15.41 -4.98 -3.52
CA GLY A 167 -15.90 -6.26 -4.07
C GLY A 167 -16.43 -6.15 -5.49
N TYR A 168 -16.86 -7.29 -6.04
CA TYR A 168 -17.66 -7.34 -7.27
C TYR A 168 -19.12 -6.96 -7.00
N ASN A 169 -19.60 -7.28 -5.81
CA ASN A 169 -20.87 -6.83 -5.26
C ASN A 169 -20.75 -6.74 -3.73
N SER A 170 -21.84 -6.39 -3.05
CA SER A 170 -21.89 -6.20 -1.59
C SER A 170 -21.51 -7.45 -0.78
N THR A 171 -21.58 -8.64 -1.37
CA THR A 171 -21.35 -9.92 -0.69
C THR A 171 -20.21 -10.75 -1.29
N GLN A 172 -19.61 -10.33 -2.40
CA GLN A 172 -18.59 -11.12 -3.10
C GLN A 172 -17.37 -10.27 -3.41
N PHE A 173 -16.22 -10.65 -2.86
CA PHE A 173 -14.95 -10.00 -3.13
C PHE A 173 -14.17 -10.65 -4.28
N GLY A 174 -14.27 -11.96 -4.45
CA GLY A 174 -13.43 -12.76 -5.36
C GLY A 174 -11.98 -12.85 -4.88
N PRO A 175 -11.69 -13.30 -3.65
CA PRO A 175 -10.34 -13.24 -3.07
C PRO A 175 -9.29 -14.01 -3.88
N GLN A 176 -9.68 -15.12 -4.49
CA GLN A 176 -8.80 -16.02 -5.25
C GLN A 176 -8.69 -15.67 -6.74
N ASP A 177 -9.51 -14.73 -7.22
CA ASP A 177 -9.46 -14.34 -8.62
C ASP A 177 -8.18 -13.56 -8.90
N THR A 178 -7.61 -13.80 -10.08
CA THR A 178 -6.43 -13.07 -10.54
C THR A 178 -6.81 -11.60 -10.77
N ILE A 179 -6.06 -10.67 -10.18
CA ILE A 179 -6.35 -9.25 -10.30
C ILE A 179 -5.82 -8.70 -11.63
N THR A 180 -6.68 -7.99 -12.36
CA THR A 180 -6.29 -7.30 -13.59
C THR A 180 -5.59 -5.98 -13.29
N ARG A 181 -4.81 -5.48 -14.23
CA ARG A 181 -4.10 -4.20 -14.09
C ARG A 181 -5.06 -3.02 -13.86
N GLU A 182 -6.22 -2.99 -14.52
CA GLU A 182 -7.22 -1.93 -14.30
C GLU A 182 -7.87 -1.97 -12.91
N GLN A 183 -8.06 -3.17 -12.34
CA GLN A 183 -8.53 -3.34 -10.97
C GLN A 183 -7.47 -2.87 -9.97
N ALA A 184 -6.20 -3.22 -10.20
CA ALA A 184 -5.09 -2.73 -9.38
C ALA A 184 -5.01 -1.19 -9.38
N MET A 185 -5.11 -0.55 -10.56
CA MET A 185 -5.16 0.92 -10.67
C MET A 185 -6.33 1.52 -9.90
N THR A 186 -7.50 0.90 -9.98
CA THR A 186 -8.70 1.37 -9.26
C THR A 186 -8.51 1.30 -7.74
N MET A 187 -7.92 0.22 -7.24
CA MET A 187 -7.62 0.08 -5.81
C MET A 187 -6.53 1.04 -5.34
N ILE A 188 -5.49 1.26 -6.14
CA ILE A 188 -4.44 2.25 -5.87
C ILE A 188 -5.02 3.66 -5.83
N ALA A 189 -5.84 4.04 -6.81
CA ALA A 189 -6.48 5.36 -6.84
C ALA A 189 -7.36 5.62 -5.61
N ARG A 190 -7.99 4.59 -5.05
CA ARG A 190 -8.72 4.69 -3.78
C ARG A 190 -7.76 4.85 -2.58
N ALA A 191 -6.67 4.10 -2.55
CA ALA A 191 -5.65 4.24 -1.52
C ALA A 191 -4.97 5.62 -1.53
N MET A 192 -4.76 6.23 -2.69
CA MET A 192 -4.22 7.60 -2.83
C MET A 192 -5.04 8.63 -2.05
N LYS A 193 -6.37 8.45 -1.97
CA LYS A 193 -7.24 9.33 -1.17
C LYS A 193 -6.89 9.31 0.32
N LEU A 194 -6.45 8.16 0.84
CA LEU A 194 -6.04 7.99 2.24
C LEU A 194 -4.68 8.64 2.52
N THR A 195 -3.82 8.70 1.51
CA THR A 195 -2.50 9.31 1.61
C THR A 195 -2.52 10.81 1.35
N GLY A 196 -3.67 11.36 0.92
CA GLY A 196 -3.79 12.76 0.50
C GLY A 196 -3.20 13.05 -0.88
N LEU A 197 -2.70 12.03 -1.57
CA LEU A 197 -2.21 12.17 -2.95
C LEU A 197 -3.41 12.25 -3.89
N SER A 198 -3.58 13.38 -4.57
CA SER A 198 -4.63 13.54 -5.58
C SER A 198 -4.07 14.15 -6.85
N ALA A 199 -4.78 13.91 -7.95
CA ALA A 199 -4.60 14.64 -9.19
C ALA A 199 -5.96 15.19 -9.59
N ASP A 200 -6.14 16.49 -9.44
CA ASP A 200 -7.34 17.19 -9.89
C ASP A 200 -7.29 17.30 -11.41
N LEU A 201 -7.90 16.33 -12.08
CA LEU A 201 -7.95 16.23 -13.54
C LEU A 201 -9.36 16.52 -14.03
N ASN A 202 -9.49 17.46 -14.97
CA ASN A 202 -10.72 17.60 -15.74
C ASN A 202 -10.82 16.53 -16.84
N ASP A 203 -12.00 16.42 -17.46
CA ASP A 203 -12.26 15.36 -18.46
C ASP A 203 -11.34 15.45 -19.69
N THR A 204 -10.95 16.66 -20.11
CA THR A 204 -10.01 16.87 -21.21
C THR A 204 -8.62 16.35 -20.87
N GLU A 205 -8.12 16.62 -19.66
CA GLU A 205 -6.81 16.15 -19.21
C GLU A 205 -6.78 14.62 -19.08
N LYS A 206 -7.84 14.03 -18.53
CA LYS A 206 -7.98 12.56 -18.46
C LYS A 206 -7.95 11.95 -19.86
N ALA A 207 -8.71 12.51 -20.81
CA ALA A 207 -8.74 12.04 -22.18
C ALA A 207 -7.37 12.16 -22.86
N GLY A 208 -6.66 13.28 -22.66
CA GLY A 208 -5.33 13.51 -23.21
C GLY A 208 -4.28 12.52 -22.67
N LEU A 209 -4.28 12.24 -21.37
CA LEU A 209 -3.39 11.24 -20.76
C LEU A 209 -3.64 9.84 -21.30
N LEU A 210 -4.91 9.44 -21.44
CA LEU A 210 -5.28 8.12 -21.93
C LEU A 210 -5.03 7.96 -23.44
N ALA A 211 -5.18 9.03 -24.23
CA ALA A 211 -4.94 9.01 -25.68
C ALA A 211 -3.50 8.65 -26.07
N ALA A 212 -2.52 8.81 -25.15
CA ALA A 212 -1.15 8.37 -25.35
C ALA A 212 -1.02 6.83 -25.46
N PHE A 213 -2.05 6.08 -25.06
CA PHE A 213 -2.05 4.63 -25.06
C PHE A 213 -3.06 4.08 -26.07
N SER A 214 -2.54 3.30 -27.02
CA SER A 214 -3.31 2.72 -28.13
C SER A 214 -4.44 1.78 -27.69
N ASP A 215 -4.33 1.21 -26.49
CA ASP A 215 -5.28 0.27 -25.91
C ASP A 215 -6.15 0.88 -24.80
N SER A 216 -6.13 2.20 -24.64
CA SER A 216 -6.94 2.91 -23.63
C SER A 216 -8.45 2.71 -23.82
N SER A 217 -8.91 2.43 -25.04
CA SER A 217 -10.30 2.08 -25.33
C SER A 217 -10.74 0.75 -24.70
N ARG A 218 -9.80 -0.12 -24.32
CA ARG A 218 -10.06 -1.39 -23.63
C ARG A 218 -10.22 -1.23 -22.11
N LEU A 219 -9.98 -0.04 -21.55
CA LEU A 219 -10.29 0.24 -20.16
C LEU A 219 -11.80 0.19 -19.95
N SER A 220 -12.21 -0.54 -18.92
CA SER A 220 -13.58 -0.48 -18.43
C SER A 220 -13.92 0.95 -18.01
N ALA A 221 -15.19 1.37 -18.21
CA ALA A 221 -15.61 2.74 -17.90
C ALA A 221 -15.30 3.16 -16.46
N TYR A 222 -15.47 2.24 -15.50
CA TYR A 222 -15.18 2.47 -14.08
C TYR A 222 -13.68 2.72 -13.78
N ALA A 223 -12.79 2.27 -14.65
CA ALA A 223 -11.34 2.31 -14.43
C ALA A 223 -10.66 3.51 -15.10
N LYS A 224 -11.33 4.21 -16.03
CA LYS A 224 -10.72 5.30 -16.82
C LYS A 224 -10.17 6.42 -15.95
N ASP A 225 -10.98 6.89 -15.01
CA ASP A 225 -10.58 7.95 -14.07
C ASP A 225 -9.40 7.52 -13.21
N SER A 226 -9.49 6.30 -12.64
CA SER A 226 -8.42 5.75 -11.81
C SER A 226 -7.11 5.57 -12.57
N ALA A 227 -7.19 5.10 -13.83
CA ALA A 227 -6.04 4.95 -14.70
C ALA A 227 -5.40 6.30 -15.03
N ALA A 228 -6.19 7.32 -15.40
CA ALA A 228 -5.69 8.66 -15.66
C ALA A 228 -5.01 9.28 -14.43
N THR A 229 -5.60 9.14 -13.25
CA THR A 229 -5.02 9.62 -11.98
C THR A 229 -3.72 8.88 -11.66
N CYS A 230 -3.66 7.55 -11.82
CA CYS A 230 -2.44 6.77 -11.59
C CYS A 230 -1.31 7.13 -12.58
N LEU A 231 -1.65 7.44 -13.84
CA LEU A 231 -0.71 7.90 -14.85
C LEU A 231 -0.18 9.30 -14.53
N LYS A 232 -1.08 10.23 -14.16
CA LYS A 232 -0.72 11.61 -13.83
C LYS A 232 0.22 11.70 -12.63
N THR A 233 -0.01 10.86 -11.62
CA THR A 233 0.80 10.81 -10.39
C THR A 233 2.04 9.93 -10.53
N GLY A 234 2.29 9.33 -11.70
CA GLY A 234 3.48 8.51 -11.93
C GLY A 234 3.49 7.15 -11.23
N ILE A 235 2.46 6.82 -10.46
CA ILE A 235 2.35 5.51 -9.78
C ILE A 235 2.33 4.38 -10.82
N VAL A 236 1.56 4.57 -11.88
CA VAL A 236 1.53 3.64 -13.01
C VAL A 236 2.18 4.28 -14.22
N THR A 237 3.04 3.50 -14.86
CA THR A 237 3.50 3.74 -16.22
C THR A 237 2.83 2.73 -17.15
N GLY A 238 2.80 3.03 -18.45
CA GLY A 238 2.43 2.03 -19.46
C GLY A 238 3.25 0.75 -19.30
N LYS A 239 2.65 -0.39 -19.66
CA LYS A 239 3.37 -1.67 -19.74
C LYS A 239 4.38 -1.64 -20.89
N THR A 240 4.06 -0.89 -21.94
CA THR A 240 5.02 -0.41 -22.95
C THR A 240 4.89 1.11 -23.09
N ALA A 241 5.68 1.72 -23.97
CA ALA A 241 5.57 3.15 -24.27
C ALA A 241 4.19 3.57 -24.79
N SER A 242 3.39 2.65 -25.35
CA SER A 242 2.12 2.94 -26.01
C SER A 242 0.97 2.02 -25.58
N SER A 243 1.14 1.21 -24.52
CA SER A 243 0.08 0.33 -24.00
C SER A 243 -0.01 0.32 -22.47
N ILE A 244 -1.24 0.29 -21.96
CA ILE A 244 -1.55 0.11 -20.53
C ILE A 244 -1.70 -1.38 -20.20
N SER A 245 -2.29 -2.16 -21.10
CA SER A 245 -2.72 -3.55 -20.90
C SER A 245 -3.75 -3.71 -19.76
N PRO A 246 -4.93 -3.05 -19.82
CA PRO A 246 -5.85 -2.93 -18.70
C PRO A 246 -6.41 -4.28 -18.20
N GLY A 247 -6.77 -5.17 -19.13
CA GLY A 247 -7.36 -6.47 -18.81
C GLY A 247 -6.35 -7.57 -18.48
N THR A 248 -5.04 -7.32 -18.55
CA THR A 248 -4.06 -8.37 -18.27
C THR A 248 -3.88 -8.55 -16.77
N PRO A 249 -3.65 -9.79 -16.29
CA PRO A 249 -3.14 -10.03 -14.94
C PRO A 249 -1.91 -9.18 -14.62
N ILE A 250 -1.83 -8.70 -13.38
CA ILE A 250 -0.65 -8.00 -12.87
C ILE A 250 0.31 -8.98 -12.17
N THR A 251 1.61 -8.79 -12.37
CA THR A 251 2.63 -9.62 -11.71
C THR A 251 3.01 -9.07 -10.34
N ARG A 252 3.60 -9.92 -9.49
CA ARG A 252 4.14 -9.52 -8.18
C ARG A 252 5.19 -8.43 -8.26
N ALA A 253 6.00 -8.41 -9.32
CA ALA A 253 6.98 -7.35 -9.58
C ALA A 253 6.31 -6.01 -9.90
N GLU A 254 5.31 -6.02 -10.78
CA GLU A 254 4.56 -4.81 -11.13
C GLU A 254 3.87 -4.20 -9.90
N VAL A 255 3.28 -5.03 -9.03
CA VAL A 255 2.64 -4.56 -7.79
C VAL A 255 3.65 -3.92 -6.85
N ALA A 256 4.80 -4.56 -6.59
CA ALA A 256 5.83 -3.99 -5.71
C ALA A 256 6.30 -2.60 -6.19
N VAL A 257 6.45 -2.44 -7.51
CA VAL A 257 6.87 -1.16 -8.12
C VAL A 257 5.79 -0.10 -7.96
N MET A 258 4.53 -0.42 -8.25
CA MET A 258 3.42 0.53 -8.10
C MET A 258 3.22 0.94 -6.64
N VAL A 259 3.29 -0.01 -5.71
CA VAL A 259 3.13 0.25 -4.28
C VAL A 259 4.27 1.10 -3.75
N ARG A 260 5.52 0.81 -4.13
CA ARG A 260 6.67 1.65 -3.78
C ARG A 260 6.49 3.08 -4.28
N ARG A 261 6.08 3.27 -5.54
CA ARG A 261 5.81 4.60 -6.10
C ARG A 261 4.69 5.31 -5.34
N LEU A 262 3.58 4.62 -5.04
CA LEU A 262 2.51 5.21 -4.23
C LEU A 262 3.05 5.76 -2.91
N LEU A 263 3.87 4.98 -2.19
CA LEU A 263 4.43 5.43 -0.92
C LEU A 263 5.43 6.59 -1.10
N GLN A 264 6.26 6.57 -2.14
CA GLN A 264 7.20 7.66 -2.44
C GLN A 264 6.49 8.97 -2.81
N GLU A 265 5.57 8.92 -3.76
CA GLU A 265 4.81 10.08 -4.23
C GLU A 265 3.87 10.64 -3.15
N SER A 266 3.48 9.81 -2.19
CA SER A 266 2.72 10.24 -1.01
C SER A 266 3.58 10.80 0.13
N GLY A 267 4.92 10.84 -0.02
CA GLY A 267 5.82 11.25 1.07
C GLY A 267 5.75 10.35 2.30
N LEU A 268 5.47 9.06 2.09
CA LEU A 268 5.31 8.06 3.15
C LEU A 268 6.58 7.24 3.38
N ILE A 269 7.51 7.23 2.42
CA ILE A 269 8.81 6.55 2.50
C ILE A 269 9.96 7.36 1.89
#